data_AF-A0A948BU90-F1
#
_entry.id   AF-A0A948BU90-F1
#
_cell.length_a   1.000
_cell.length_b   1.000
_cell.length_c   1.000
_cell.angle_alpha   90.00
_cell.angle_beta   90.00
_cell.angle_gamma   90.00
#
_symmetry.space_group_name_H-M   'P 1'
#
loop_
_entity.id
_entity.type
_entity.pdbx_description
1 polymer ?
#
loop_
_entity_poly.entity_id
_entity_poly.type
_entity_poly.pdbx_seq_one_letter_code
_entity_poly.pdbx_strand_id
1 'polypeptide(L)'
;MTRKKSVCNSVFATPADPTTFLKKTFSCLKRCGRNLPVYVRAIILAYILCSFLPEPAAAEVVGALMPAKDIPHYTAMHNAMLNEFKARGNPPKFILQNPAASADSWKNAIRKFDVLGSRVLVTYGSAVSAFVTRLKPEFPVVYGGAFYPDESGVAGNVTGMDATMPLAELLQNLKTISNYSRLAILYSSRERDSVLEMEAAERIVLQSGGKVIKIDAHDVNFLDQADYDVVFSADFFDLSGAEAALLTSASNINSRENIGLIAKNLLTNGKASASVFSGTCEMGILISSSASPEYLGKGMALKIMEVLEGESPANIPPGRASKSGMTVNLTTAKKLGFSVPFELLGTAEIVK
;
A
#
# COMPACT_ATOMS: atom_id res chain seq x y z
N MET A 1 -9.52 71.93 3.04
CA MET A 1 -9.68 70.64 2.32
C MET A 1 -8.65 69.58 2.74
N THR A 2 -8.21 69.55 4.01
CA THR A 2 -6.96 68.84 4.40
C THR A 2 -7.01 68.10 5.75
N ARG A 3 -8.19 67.63 6.20
CA ARG A 3 -8.31 66.78 7.42
C ARG A 3 -9.19 65.53 7.30
N LYS A 4 -9.67 65.17 6.10
CA LYS A 4 -10.51 63.97 5.87
C LYS A 4 -9.79 62.78 5.23
N LYS A 5 -8.53 62.94 4.76
CA LYS A 5 -7.77 61.84 4.11
C LYS A 5 -6.99 60.93 5.08
N SER A 6 -6.94 61.24 6.37
CA SER A 6 -6.11 60.49 7.33
C SER A 6 -6.77 59.23 7.92
N VAL A 7 -8.08 59.02 7.75
CA VAL A 7 -8.81 57.93 8.44
C VAL A 7 -9.05 56.70 7.55
N CYS A 8 -8.98 56.83 6.22
CA CYS A 8 -9.21 55.68 5.32
C CYS A 8 -7.96 54.80 5.09
N ASN A 9 -6.75 55.31 5.30
CA ASN A 9 -5.54 54.53 5.01
C ASN A 9 -5.17 53.50 6.09
N SER A 10 -5.85 53.46 7.23
CA SER A 10 -5.57 52.49 8.31
C SER A 10 -6.48 51.25 8.31
N VAL A 11 -7.36 51.10 7.31
CA VAL A 11 -8.30 49.96 7.20
C VAL A 11 -7.77 48.85 6.27
N PHE A 12 -6.76 49.14 5.45
CA PHE A 12 -6.17 48.18 4.49
C PHE A 12 -4.85 47.54 4.95
N ALA A 13 -4.41 47.79 6.19
CA ALA A 13 -3.37 46.96 6.80
C ALA A 13 -4.04 45.71 7.36
N THR A 14 -3.68 44.53 6.84
CA THR A 14 -4.08 43.23 7.36
C THR A 14 -3.75 43.15 8.86
N PRO A 15 -4.75 43.11 9.77
CA PRO A 15 -4.46 42.97 11.18
C PRO A 15 -4.16 41.50 11.50
N ALA A 16 -3.21 41.27 12.40
CA ALA A 16 -2.85 39.94 12.89
C ALA A 16 -3.95 39.23 13.70
N ASP A 17 -5.08 39.91 13.96
CA ASP A 17 -6.19 39.41 14.79
C ASP A 17 -7.57 39.73 14.14
N PRO A 18 -8.35 38.70 13.76
CA PRO A 18 -9.68 38.84 13.15
C PRO A 18 -10.67 39.64 14.01
N THR A 19 -10.56 39.56 15.35
CA THR A 19 -11.49 40.24 16.25
C THR A 19 -11.27 41.76 16.28
N THR A 20 -10.03 42.19 16.11
CA THR A 20 -9.65 43.60 16.04
C THR A 20 -10.07 44.24 14.69
N PHE A 21 -10.03 43.48 13.59
CA PHE A 21 -10.59 43.91 12.30
C PHE A 21 -12.09 44.11 12.40
N LEU A 22 -12.83 43.10 12.85
CA LEU A 22 -14.30 43.13 12.95
C LEU A 22 -14.77 44.33 13.78
N LYS A 23 -14.15 44.60 14.93
CA LYS A 23 -14.49 45.77 15.77
C LYS A 23 -14.28 47.10 15.04
N LYS A 24 -13.19 47.26 14.30
CA LYS A 24 -12.92 48.48 13.50
C LYS A 24 -13.90 48.62 12.33
N THR A 25 -14.22 47.54 11.64
CA THR A 25 -15.14 47.53 10.49
C THR A 25 -16.58 47.83 10.92
N PHE A 26 -17.05 47.26 12.04
CA PHE A 26 -18.33 47.60 12.66
C PHE A 26 -18.39 49.07 13.13
N SER A 27 -17.30 49.58 13.71
CA SER A 27 -17.17 51.00 14.09
C SER A 27 -17.27 51.93 12.88
N CYS A 28 -16.67 51.56 11.75
CA CYS A 28 -16.66 52.35 10.53
C CYS A 28 -18.04 52.32 9.81
N LEU A 29 -18.69 51.15 9.74
CA LEU A 29 -20.07 51.01 9.24
C LEU A 29 -21.08 51.79 10.08
N LYS A 30 -20.92 51.85 11.41
CA LYS A 30 -21.74 52.69 12.30
C LYS A 30 -21.54 54.20 12.07
N ARG A 31 -20.31 54.64 11.76
CA ARG A 31 -19.98 56.07 11.58
C ARG A 31 -20.28 56.60 10.17
N CYS A 32 -19.94 55.85 9.12
CA CYS A 32 -20.10 56.28 7.72
C CYS A 32 -21.37 55.76 7.06
N GLY A 33 -21.96 54.67 7.55
CA GLY A 33 -23.09 54.01 6.90
C GLY A 33 -24.46 54.60 7.21
N ARG A 34 -24.56 55.68 8.00
CA ARG A 34 -25.81 56.17 8.63
C ARG A 34 -26.94 56.51 7.63
N ASN A 35 -26.59 56.83 6.37
CA ASN A 35 -27.52 57.12 5.28
C ASN A 35 -27.78 55.94 4.32
N LEU A 36 -27.12 54.80 4.50
CA LEU A 36 -27.42 53.61 3.71
C LEU A 36 -28.69 52.90 4.23
N PRO A 37 -29.57 52.44 3.32
CA PRO A 37 -30.70 51.61 3.67
C PRO A 37 -30.27 50.35 4.43
N VAL A 38 -31.14 49.88 5.33
CA VAL A 38 -30.87 48.75 6.23
C VAL A 38 -30.46 47.49 5.43
N TYR A 39 -31.08 47.25 4.27
CA TYR A 39 -30.75 46.10 3.42
C TYR A 39 -29.32 46.16 2.84
N VAL A 40 -28.80 47.35 2.52
CA VAL A 40 -27.42 47.48 2.00
C VAL A 40 -26.40 47.21 3.10
N ARG A 41 -26.68 47.63 4.33
CA ARG A 41 -25.82 47.29 5.49
C ARG A 41 -25.83 45.79 5.77
N ALA A 42 -26.99 45.14 5.66
CA ALA A 42 -27.12 43.69 5.83
C ALA A 42 -26.32 42.92 4.75
N ILE A 43 -26.38 43.36 3.49
CA ILE A 43 -25.60 42.76 2.39
C ILE A 43 -24.11 42.91 2.62
N ILE A 44 -23.64 44.11 2.99
CA ILE A 44 -22.20 44.35 3.26
C ILE A 44 -21.74 43.49 4.45
N LEU A 45 -22.55 43.39 5.51
CA LEU A 45 -22.23 42.56 6.68
C LEU A 45 -22.16 41.08 6.31
N ALA A 46 -23.11 40.59 5.49
CA ALA A 46 -23.13 39.22 4.98
C ALA A 46 -21.91 38.94 4.09
N TYR A 47 -21.50 39.91 3.25
CA TYR A 47 -20.31 39.78 2.40
C TYR A 47 -19.02 39.72 3.22
N ILE A 48 -18.92 40.53 4.29
CA ILE A 48 -17.80 40.50 5.23
C ILE A 48 -17.79 39.17 6.00
N LEU A 49 -18.93 38.72 6.51
CA LEU A 49 -19.05 37.43 7.19
C LEU A 49 -18.68 36.25 6.27
N CYS A 50 -19.11 36.26 5.01
CA CYS A 50 -18.74 35.24 4.03
C CYS A 50 -17.26 35.29 3.64
N SER A 51 -16.59 36.43 3.71
CA SER A 51 -15.13 36.53 3.46
C SER A 51 -14.27 36.11 4.67
N PHE A 52 -14.89 35.84 5.82
CA PHE A 52 -14.26 35.22 6.99
C PHE A 52 -14.67 33.75 7.19
N LEU A 53 -15.52 33.20 6.33
CA LEU A 53 -15.68 31.75 6.29
C LEU A 53 -14.35 31.18 5.81
N PRO A 54 -13.74 30.23 6.54
CA PRO A 54 -12.60 29.52 6.00
C PRO A 54 -13.04 28.91 4.67
N GLU A 55 -12.33 29.25 3.58
CA GLU A 55 -12.44 28.43 2.38
C GLU A 55 -12.22 26.99 2.83
N PRO A 56 -13.04 26.02 2.37
CA PRO A 56 -12.72 24.63 2.62
C PRO A 56 -11.29 24.41 2.14
N ALA A 57 -10.38 24.12 3.07
CA ALA A 57 -8.97 23.95 2.74
C ALA A 57 -8.90 22.94 1.59
N ALA A 58 -8.20 23.29 0.52
CA ALA A 58 -8.06 22.40 -0.62
C ALA A 58 -7.55 21.05 -0.09
N ALA A 59 -8.28 19.98 -0.41
CA ALA A 59 -7.95 18.65 0.10
C ALA A 59 -6.48 18.33 -0.22
N GLU A 60 -5.72 17.97 0.82
CA GLU A 60 -4.30 17.68 0.68
C GLU A 60 -4.09 16.54 -0.30
N VAL A 61 -3.01 16.60 -1.08
CA VAL A 61 -2.69 15.55 -2.05
C VAL A 61 -1.78 14.51 -1.39
N VAL A 62 -2.18 13.24 -1.47
CA VAL A 62 -1.35 12.11 -1.05
C VAL A 62 -1.04 11.26 -2.28
N GLY A 63 0.25 11.13 -2.62
CA GLY A 63 0.71 10.26 -3.68
C GLY A 63 0.78 8.82 -3.18
N ALA A 64 0.39 7.85 -3.99
CA ALA A 64 0.50 6.43 -3.66
C ALA A 64 1.18 5.68 -4.81
N LEU A 65 2.25 4.95 -4.51
CA LEU A 65 3.08 4.25 -5.48
C LEU A 65 3.04 2.74 -5.23
N MET A 66 2.36 2.01 -6.12
CA MET A 66 2.29 0.55 -6.08
C MET A 66 3.20 -0.06 -7.16
N PRO A 67 4.02 -1.08 -6.85
CA PRO A 67 5.08 -1.58 -7.75
C PRO A 67 4.59 -2.20 -9.05
N ALA A 68 3.31 -2.59 -9.13
CA ALA A 68 2.71 -3.17 -10.31
C ALA A 68 1.20 -2.91 -10.33
N LYS A 69 0.58 -3.11 -11.49
CA LYS A 69 -0.87 -3.07 -11.61
C LYS A 69 -1.48 -4.33 -10.98
N ASP A 70 -2.48 -4.12 -10.13
CA ASP A 70 -3.39 -5.17 -9.64
C ASP A 70 -2.70 -6.32 -8.89
N ILE A 71 -1.93 -5.98 -7.85
CA ILE A 71 -1.56 -6.95 -6.81
C ILE A 71 -2.74 -7.01 -5.83
N PRO A 72 -3.45 -8.15 -5.67
CA PRO A 72 -4.67 -8.22 -4.86
C PRO A 72 -4.46 -7.77 -3.41
N HIS A 73 -3.37 -8.22 -2.79
CA HIS A 73 -3.01 -7.87 -1.41
C HIS A 73 -2.85 -6.35 -1.20
N TYR A 74 -2.08 -5.68 -2.06
CA TYR A 74 -1.88 -4.23 -1.98
C TYR A 74 -3.14 -3.44 -2.37
N THR A 75 -3.95 -3.94 -3.30
CA THR A 75 -5.24 -3.34 -3.64
C THR A 75 -6.20 -3.36 -2.45
N ALA A 76 -6.33 -4.50 -1.77
CA ALA A 76 -7.14 -4.63 -0.56
C ALA A 76 -6.65 -3.70 0.55
N MET A 77 -5.34 -3.63 0.76
CA MET A 77 -4.71 -2.75 1.74
C MET A 77 -4.95 -1.26 1.43
N HIS A 78 -4.80 -0.86 0.16
CA HIS A 78 -5.10 0.50 -0.28
C HIS A 78 -6.57 0.86 -0.04
N ASN A 79 -7.49 -0.03 -0.38
CA ASN A 79 -8.92 0.18 -0.16
C ASN A 79 -9.25 0.30 1.34
N ALA A 80 -8.64 -0.53 2.19
CA ALA A 80 -8.80 -0.43 3.64
C ALA A 80 -8.29 0.92 4.18
N MET A 81 -7.14 1.39 3.70
CA MET A 81 -6.62 2.72 4.02
C MET A 81 -7.61 3.82 3.61
N LEU A 82 -8.12 3.79 2.38
CA LEU A 82 -9.12 4.77 1.91
C LEU A 82 -10.41 4.75 2.74
N ASN A 83 -10.86 3.56 3.15
CA ASN A 83 -12.05 3.40 3.97
C ASN A 83 -11.87 3.98 5.38
N GLU A 84 -10.69 3.83 5.98
CA GLU A 84 -10.39 4.45 7.29
C GLU A 84 -10.44 5.98 7.20
N PHE A 85 -9.91 6.57 6.12
CA PHE A 85 -10.04 8.02 5.90
C PHE A 85 -11.49 8.48 5.69
N LYS A 86 -12.26 7.74 4.89
CA LYS A 86 -13.68 8.02 4.67
C LYS A 86 -14.48 7.96 5.97
N ALA A 87 -14.22 6.95 6.81
CA ALA A 87 -14.90 6.78 8.10
C ALA A 87 -14.69 7.96 9.06
N ARG A 88 -13.59 8.71 8.89
CA ARG A 88 -13.24 9.87 9.73
C ARG A 88 -13.68 11.22 9.16
N GLY A 89 -14.24 11.25 7.95
CA GLY A 89 -14.96 12.41 7.42
C GLY A 89 -14.13 13.51 6.75
N ASN A 90 -12.82 13.33 6.56
CA ASN A 90 -11.98 14.29 5.82
C ASN A 90 -10.84 13.61 5.03
N PRO A 91 -11.16 12.84 3.97
CA PRO A 91 -10.13 12.13 3.21
C PRO A 91 -9.31 13.12 2.35
N PRO A 92 -7.97 13.00 2.33
CA PRO A 92 -7.16 13.72 1.36
C PRO A 92 -7.42 13.20 -0.06
N LYS A 93 -6.98 13.96 -1.06
CA LYS A 93 -7.00 13.54 -2.46
C LYS A 93 -5.86 12.55 -2.71
N PHE A 94 -6.21 11.27 -2.76
CA PHE A 94 -5.26 10.21 -3.13
C PHE A 94 -5.02 10.16 -4.64
N ILE A 95 -3.76 10.07 -5.04
CA ILE A 95 -3.34 9.88 -6.42
C ILE A 95 -2.52 8.59 -6.48
N LEU A 96 -3.15 7.51 -6.93
CA LEU A 96 -2.49 6.23 -7.10
C LEU A 96 -1.76 6.18 -8.46
N GLN A 97 -0.52 5.72 -8.46
CA GLN A 97 0.25 5.33 -9.64
C GLN A 97 0.69 3.87 -9.48
N ASN A 98 0.43 3.07 -10.52
CA ASN A 98 0.81 1.66 -10.59
C ASN A 98 1.74 1.44 -11.79
N PRO A 99 2.94 2.06 -11.81
CA PRO A 99 3.90 1.85 -12.88
C PRO A 99 4.37 0.39 -12.95
N ALA A 100 5.11 0.05 -14.01
CA ALA A 100 5.87 -1.19 -14.06
C ALA A 100 6.89 -1.26 -12.91
N ALA A 101 7.25 -2.48 -12.50
CA ALA A 101 8.20 -2.75 -11.42
C ALA A 101 9.65 -2.46 -11.84
N SER A 102 9.96 -1.21 -12.19
CA SER A 102 11.29 -0.78 -12.61
C SER A 102 11.65 0.60 -12.08
N ALA A 103 12.94 0.80 -11.83
CA ALA A 103 13.49 2.03 -11.25
C ALA A 103 13.10 3.29 -12.04
N ASP A 104 13.13 3.24 -13.37
CA ASP A 104 12.80 4.39 -14.21
C ASP A 104 11.30 4.73 -14.15
N SER A 105 10.45 3.71 -14.13
CA SER A 105 9.00 3.92 -14.01
C SER A 105 8.64 4.50 -12.65
N TRP A 106 9.28 4.04 -11.58
CA TRP A 106 9.12 4.59 -10.23
C TRP A 106 9.58 6.04 -10.14
N LYS A 107 10.76 6.39 -10.68
CA LYS A 107 11.25 7.79 -10.75
C LYS A 107 10.26 8.71 -11.45
N ASN A 108 9.68 8.27 -12.56
CA ASN A 108 8.71 9.08 -13.30
C ASN A 108 7.41 9.29 -12.52
N ALA A 109 6.94 8.27 -11.79
CA ALA A 109 5.78 8.40 -10.91
C ALA A 109 6.06 9.37 -9.73
N ILE A 110 7.25 9.29 -9.13
CA ILE A 110 7.70 10.18 -8.04
C ILE A 110 7.70 11.65 -8.49
N ARG A 111 8.30 11.96 -9.65
CA ARG A 111 8.30 13.32 -10.22
C ARG A 111 6.89 13.86 -10.43
N LYS A 112 5.94 13.00 -10.80
CA LYS A 112 4.53 13.39 -10.94
C LYS A 112 3.92 13.79 -9.59
N PHE A 113 4.28 13.12 -8.51
CA PHE A 113 3.82 13.49 -7.16
C PHE A 113 4.38 14.83 -6.70
N ASP A 114 5.63 15.16 -7.03
CA ASP A 114 6.23 16.49 -6.79
C ASP A 114 5.44 17.58 -7.52
N VAL A 115 5.21 17.40 -8.83
CA VAL A 115 4.47 18.38 -9.66
C VAL A 115 3.04 18.60 -9.14
N LEU A 116 2.42 17.55 -8.59
CA LEU A 116 1.07 17.61 -8.04
C LEU A 116 1.02 18.15 -6.60
N GLY A 117 2.17 18.50 -6.00
CA GLY A 117 2.24 19.02 -4.64
C GLY A 117 1.83 18.00 -3.58
N SER A 118 2.20 16.72 -3.77
CA SER A 118 1.89 15.67 -2.79
C SER A 118 2.58 15.95 -1.45
N ARG A 119 1.81 15.95 -0.36
CA ARG A 119 2.34 16.19 0.99
C ARG A 119 2.96 14.93 1.62
N VAL A 120 2.49 13.77 1.20
CA VAL A 120 2.96 12.45 1.66
C VAL A 120 3.05 11.53 0.46
N LEU A 121 4.10 10.72 0.40
CA LEU A 121 4.18 9.58 -0.50
C LEU A 121 3.95 8.28 0.27
N VAL A 122 2.96 7.52 -0.19
CA VAL A 122 2.68 6.17 0.25
C VAL A 122 3.36 5.20 -0.70
N THR A 123 4.12 4.23 -0.18
CA THR A 123 4.75 3.17 -0.99
C THR A 123 4.24 1.80 -0.58
N TYR A 124 4.11 0.88 -1.54
CA TYR A 124 3.69 -0.51 -1.25
C TYR A 124 4.84 -1.49 -1.49
N GLY A 125 5.09 -2.37 -0.52
CA GLY A 125 6.16 -3.37 -0.57
C GLY A 125 7.56 -2.82 -0.30
N SER A 126 8.53 -3.70 -0.03
CA SER A 126 9.88 -3.26 0.35
C SER A 126 10.69 -2.76 -0.83
N ALA A 127 10.56 -3.37 -2.02
CA ALA A 127 11.32 -2.97 -3.20
C ALA A 127 11.13 -1.49 -3.57
N VAL A 128 9.88 -1.02 -3.67
CA VAL A 128 9.56 0.39 -3.96
C VAL A 128 9.94 1.27 -2.78
N SER A 129 9.65 0.85 -1.56
CA SER A 129 9.95 1.64 -0.36
C SER A 129 11.45 1.90 -0.25
N ALA A 130 12.28 0.86 -0.36
CA ALA A 130 13.73 0.96 -0.32
C ALA A 130 14.29 1.76 -1.51
N PHE A 131 13.64 1.69 -2.68
CA PHE A 131 14.01 2.53 -3.81
C PHE A 131 13.76 4.01 -3.52
N VAL A 132 12.58 4.35 -3.02
CA VAL A 132 12.18 5.72 -2.67
C VAL A 132 13.09 6.29 -1.58
N THR A 133 13.40 5.53 -0.53
CA THR A 133 14.27 6.02 0.55
C THR A 133 15.68 6.36 0.06
N ARG A 134 16.22 5.61 -0.90
CA ARG A 134 17.52 5.92 -1.53
C ARG A 134 17.51 7.20 -2.34
N LEU A 135 16.36 7.58 -2.91
CA LEU A 135 16.21 8.85 -3.64
C LEU A 135 16.13 10.06 -2.71
N LYS A 136 15.81 9.85 -1.42
CA LYS A 136 15.67 10.90 -0.41
C LYS A 136 14.72 12.02 -0.89
N PRO A 137 13.44 11.71 -1.17
CA PRO A 137 12.48 12.73 -1.56
C PRO A 137 12.28 13.75 -0.43
N GLU A 138 11.89 14.96 -0.80
CA GLU A 138 11.58 16.04 0.14
C GLU A 138 10.28 15.80 0.93
N PHE A 139 9.33 15.05 0.36
CA PHE A 139 8.10 14.69 1.06
C PHE A 139 8.30 13.50 2.02
N PRO A 140 7.62 13.50 3.17
CA PRO A 140 7.46 12.34 4.05
C PRO A 140 7.03 11.06 3.32
N VAL A 141 7.57 9.92 3.76
CA VAL A 141 7.24 8.60 3.17
C VAL A 141 6.59 7.70 4.23
N VAL A 142 5.45 7.11 3.86
CA VAL A 142 4.76 6.07 4.64
C VAL A 142 4.71 4.77 3.85
N TYR A 143 5.46 3.75 4.26
CA TYR A 143 5.43 2.45 3.58
C TYR A 143 4.28 1.56 4.08
N GLY A 144 3.76 0.73 3.19
CA GLY A 144 2.67 -0.20 3.44
C GLY A 144 3.04 -1.61 3.01
N GLY A 145 2.90 -2.57 3.93
CA GLY A 145 3.08 -3.98 3.62
C GLY A 145 4.50 -4.35 3.21
N ALA A 146 5.51 -3.72 3.82
CA ALA A 146 6.91 -4.05 3.58
C ALA A 146 7.30 -5.32 4.35
N PHE A 147 8.05 -6.21 3.71
CA PHE A 147 8.65 -7.40 4.30
C PHE A 147 10.12 -7.13 4.61
N TYR A 148 10.56 -7.42 5.83
CA TYR A 148 11.90 -7.13 6.35
C TYR A 148 12.34 -5.70 5.99
N PRO A 149 11.58 -4.65 6.39
CA PRO A 149 11.80 -3.30 5.87
C PRO A 149 13.25 -2.83 6.05
N ASP A 150 13.81 -2.99 7.25
CA ASP A 150 15.17 -2.58 7.58
C ASP A 150 16.20 -3.36 6.74
N GLU A 151 16.09 -4.69 6.73
CA GLU A 151 17.02 -5.57 5.99
C GLU A 151 16.87 -5.47 4.46
N SER A 152 15.73 -4.96 3.99
CA SER A 152 15.46 -4.66 2.58
C SER A 152 15.92 -3.26 2.17
N GLY A 153 16.42 -2.45 3.12
CA GLY A 153 16.97 -1.12 2.86
C GLY A 153 15.95 0.02 2.91
N VAL A 154 14.79 -0.21 3.53
CA VAL A 154 13.86 0.86 3.91
C VAL A 154 14.45 1.55 5.13
N ALA A 155 14.93 2.79 4.97
CA ALA A 155 15.66 3.52 6.00
C ALA A 155 15.49 5.04 5.84
N GLY A 156 15.85 5.79 6.88
CA GLY A 156 15.80 7.26 6.86
C GLY A 156 14.51 7.81 7.47
N ASN A 157 14.05 8.97 6.99
CA ASN A 157 12.87 9.66 7.54
C ASN A 157 11.57 9.03 7.02
N VAL A 158 11.29 7.80 7.46
CA VAL A 158 10.14 7.01 7.03
C VAL A 158 9.43 6.36 8.21
N THR A 159 8.14 6.13 8.07
CA THR A 159 7.35 5.28 8.96
C THR A 159 6.49 4.34 8.11
N GLY A 160 5.79 3.38 8.70
CA GLY A 160 4.94 2.50 7.93
C GLY A 160 4.44 1.26 8.64
N MET A 161 4.00 0.29 7.84
CA MET A 161 3.45 -0.97 8.30
C MET A 161 4.26 -2.15 7.74
N ASP A 162 4.89 -2.89 8.65
CA ASP A 162 5.61 -4.14 8.41
C ASP A 162 4.63 -5.32 8.31
N ALA A 163 4.73 -6.07 7.21
CA ALA A 163 3.93 -7.26 6.89
C ALA A 163 4.69 -8.58 7.06
N THR A 164 5.91 -8.56 7.61
CA THR A 164 6.76 -9.74 7.79
C THR A 164 6.10 -10.77 8.70
N MET A 165 5.65 -11.89 8.11
CA MET A 165 5.04 -13.01 8.83
C MET A 165 6.00 -14.20 8.97
N PRO A 166 5.88 -15.00 10.05
CA PRO A 166 6.66 -16.23 10.19
C PRO A 166 6.33 -17.25 9.08
N LEU A 167 7.32 -17.65 8.29
CA LEU A 167 7.14 -18.64 7.21
C LEU A 167 6.98 -20.08 7.71
N ALA A 168 7.43 -20.37 8.93
CA ALA A 168 7.44 -21.73 9.48
C ALA A 168 6.04 -22.35 9.53
N GLU A 169 5.04 -21.59 9.97
CA GLU A 169 3.66 -22.06 10.05
C GLU A 169 3.06 -22.33 8.66
N LEU A 170 3.29 -21.43 7.70
CA LEU A 170 2.84 -21.62 6.32
C LEU A 170 3.46 -22.88 5.69
N LEU A 171 4.77 -23.07 5.84
CA LEU A 171 5.49 -24.22 5.29
C LEU A 171 5.11 -25.53 5.99
N GLN A 172 4.84 -25.49 7.29
CA GLN A 172 4.35 -26.64 8.04
C GLN A 172 2.96 -27.05 7.55
N ASN A 173 2.03 -26.10 7.39
CA ASN A 173 0.69 -26.39 6.86
C ASN A 173 0.75 -26.94 5.44
N LEU A 174 1.60 -26.38 4.56
CA LEU A 174 1.82 -26.93 3.22
C LEU A 174 2.33 -28.38 3.28
N LYS A 175 3.24 -28.68 4.20
CA LYS A 175 3.83 -30.01 4.40
C LYS A 175 2.78 -30.98 4.94
N THR A 176 1.92 -30.57 5.85
CA THR A 176 0.83 -31.39 6.38
C THR A 176 -0.17 -31.77 5.28
N ILE A 177 -0.48 -30.85 4.37
CA ILE A 177 -1.46 -31.11 3.29
C ILE A 177 -0.87 -31.99 2.18
N SER A 178 0.36 -31.72 1.75
CA SER A 178 0.93 -32.30 0.52
C SER A 178 2.05 -33.31 0.74
N ASN A 179 2.57 -33.41 1.97
CA ASN A 179 3.73 -34.21 2.34
C ASN A 179 4.99 -33.98 1.47
N TYR A 180 5.15 -32.80 0.87
CA TYR A 180 6.29 -32.49 -0.02
C TYR A 180 7.66 -32.71 0.66
N SER A 181 8.61 -33.28 -0.04
CA SER A 181 10.03 -33.36 0.35
C SER A 181 10.91 -32.41 -0.47
N ARG A 182 10.41 -31.93 -1.61
CA ARG A 182 11.13 -31.02 -2.52
C ARG A 182 10.26 -29.79 -2.83
N LEU A 183 10.68 -28.63 -2.34
CA LEU A 183 9.97 -27.35 -2.48
C LEU A 183 10.62 -26.48 -3.55
N ALA A 184 9.86 -26.09 -4.57
CA ALA A 184 10.24 -24.98 -5.43
C ALA A 184 9.96 -23.64 -4.71
N ILE A 185 10.86 -22.67 -4.80
CA ILE A 185 10.65 -21.33 -4.26
C ILE A 185 10.78 -20.34 -5.40
N LEU A 186 9.67 -19.69 -5.74
CA LEU A 186 9.60 -18.64 -6.74
C LEU A 186 9.91 -17.32 -6.05
N TYR A 187 11.02 -16.70 -6.45
CA TYR A 187 11.52 -15.45 -5.88
C TYR A 187 12.03 -14.53 -6.98
N SER A 188 12.30 -13.26 -6.66
CA SER A 188 12.92 -12.31 -7.57
C SER A 188 14.26 -11.89 -6.99
N SER A 189 15.36 -12.17 -7.70
CA SER A 189 16.69 -11.71 -7.28
C SER A 189 16.86 -10.19 -7.28
N ARG A 190 15.92 -9.45 -7.89
CA ARG A 190 15.88 -7.98 -7.91
C ARG A 190 15.18 -7.36 -6.69
N GLU A 191 14.48 -8.16 -5.88
CA GLU A 191 13.71 -7.72 -4.72
C GLU A 191 14.30 -8.33 -3.44
N ARG A 192 14.93 -7.50 -2.58
CA ARG A 192 15.72 -7.97 -1.43
C ARG A 192 14.87 -8.71 -0.40
N ASP A 193 13.65 -8.25 -0.18
CA ASP A 193 12.62 -8.92 0.64
C ASP A 193 12.32 -10.33 0.13
N SER A 194 12.10 -10.49 -1.17
CA SER A 194 11.86 -11.79 -1.79
C SER A 194 13.05 -12.75 -1.62
N VAL A 195 14.29 -12.24 -1.73
CA VAL A 195 15.51 -13.03 -1.45
C VAL A 195 15.58 -13.46 0.02
N LEU A 196 15.27 -12.56 0.96
CA LEU A 196 15.28 -12.87 2.40
C LEU A 196 14.22 -13.93 2.77
N GLU A 197 13.03 -13.85 2.17
CA GLU A 197 11.99 -14.87 2.32
C GLU A 197 12.43 -16.23 1.76
N MET A 198 13.05 -16.24 0.57
CA MET A 198 13.58 -17.45 -0.03
C MET A 198 14.66 -18.11 0.85
N GLU A 199 15.61 -17.32 1.37
CA GLU A 199 16.64 -17.81 2.28
C GLU A 199 16.04 -18.35 3.59
N ALA A 200 15.02 -17.69 4.13
CA ALA A 200 14.34 -18.14 5.34
C ALA A 200 13.58 -19.45 5.12
N ALA A 201 12.83 -19.55 4.01
CA ALA A 201 12.14 -20.78 3.61
C ALA A 201 13.13 -21.93 3.34
N GLU A 202 14.26 -21.64 2.68
CA GLU A 202 15.30 -22.63 2.44
C GLU A 202 15.84 -23.20 3.73
N ARG A 203 16.18 -22.35 4.71
CA ARG A 203 16.65 -22.80 6.02
C ARG A 203 15.63 -23.74 6.70
N ILE A 204 14.34 -23.37 6.69
CA ILE A 204 13.27 -24.17 7.32
C ILE A 204 13.14 -25.54 6.64
N VAL A 205 13.17 -25.58 5.30
CA VAL A 205 13.03 -26.85 4.55
C VAL A 205 14.26 -27.74 4.75
N LEU A 206 15.47 -27.19 4.72
CA LEU A 206 16.70 -27.97 4.95
C LEU A 206 16.76 -28.53 6.38
N GLN A 207 16.32 -27.77 7.39
CA GLN A 207 16.26 -28.22 8.77
C GLN A 207 15.28 -29.39 8.99
N SER A 208 14.27 -29.53 8.13
CA SER A 208 13.33 -30.66 8.15
C SER A 208 13.74 -31.82 7.23
N GLY A 209 14.95 -31.79 6.66
CA GLY A 209 15.48 -32.82 5.77
C GLY A 209 14.94 -32.76 4.34
N GLY A 210 14.22 -31.69 3.99
CA GLY A 210 13.72 -31.44 2.64
C GLY A 210 14.81 -30.89 1.71
N LYS A 211 14.45 -30.70 0.44
CA LYS A 211 15.28 -30.05 -0.57
C LYS A 211 14.55 -28.86 -1.18
N VAL A 212 15.32 -27.92 -1.70
CA VAL A 212 14.80 -26.68 -2.28
C VAL A 212 15.28 -26.53 -3.72
N ILE A 213 14.38 -26.08 -4.59
CA ILE A 213 14.67 -25.67 -5.97
C ILE A 213 14.39 -24.17 -6.04
N LYS A 214 15.43 -23.37 -6.25
CA LYS A 214 15.31 -21.91 -6.33
C LYS A 214 14.98 -21.50 -7.75
N ILE A 215 13.86 -20.80 -7.93
CA ILE A 215 13.39 -20.36 -9.24
C ILE A 215 13.34 -18.84 -9.22
N ASP A 216 14.30 -18.23 -9.92
CA ASP A 216 14.35 -16.77 -10.04
C ASP A 216 13.42 -16.31 -11.16
N ALA A 217 12.35 -15.63 -10.78
CA ALA A 217 11.28 -15.17 -11.64
C ALA A 217 11.43 -13.70 -12.05
N HIS A 218 12.55 -13.02 -11.78
CA HIS A 218 12.66 -11.56 -11.93
C HIS A 218 12.38 -11.00 -13.35
N ASP A 219 12.73 -11.73 -14.41
CA ASP A 219 12.56 -11.33 -15.82
C ASP A 219 11.28 -11.89 -16.45
N VAL A 220 10.43 -12.49 -15.64
CA VAL A 220 9.23 -13.15 -16.13
C VAL A 220 8.16 -12.10 -16.45
N ASN A 221 8.13 -11.66 -17.71
CA ASN A 221 7.07 -10.82 -18.25
C ASN A 221 6.06 -11.69 -19.00
N PHE A 222 4.99 -12.08 -18.31
CA PHE A 222 3.98 -13.02 -18.82
C PHE A 222 3.15 -12.46 -20.00
N LEU A 223 3.21 -11.14 -20.23
CA LEU A 223 2.48 -10.40 -21.27
C LEU A 223 3.21 -10.22 -22.60
N ASP A 224 4.56 -10.24 -22.60
CA ASP A 224 5.37 -10.01 -23.81
C ASP A 224 5.60 -11.29 -24.63
N GLN A 225 5.17 -12.44 -24.11
CA GLN A 225 5.25 -13.70 -24.86
C GLN A 225 4.05 -13.77 -25.81
N ALA A 226 4.31 -13.40 -27.06
CA ALA A 226 3.36 -13.42 -28.19
C ALA A 226 2.72 -14.80 -28.47
N ASP A 227 3.09 -15.84 -27.74
CA ASP A 227 2.45 -17.15 -27.75
C ASP A 227 1.90 -17.46 -26.35
N TYR A 228 0.60 -17.19 -26.15
CA TYR A 228 -0.16 -17.74 -25.02
C TYR A 228 0.05 -19.27 -24.88
N ASP A 229 0.32 -19.97 -25.98
CA ASP A 229 0.59 -21.42 -26.02
C ASP A 229 1.93 -21.81 -25.37
N VAL A 230 2.94 -20.92 -25.33
CA VAL A 230 4.23 -21.18 -24.65
C VAL A 230 4.10 -21.00 -23.14
N VAL A 231 3.30 -20.04 -22.68
CA VAL A 231 2.94 -19.90 -21.26
C VAL A 231 2.10 -21.09 -20.76
N PHE A 232 1.34 -21.73 -21.66
CA PHE A 232 0.61 -22.98 -21.37
C PHE A 232 1.42 -24.25 -21.57
N SER A 233 2.65 -24.16 -22.09
CA SER A 233 3.58 -25.28 -22.04
C SER A 233 4.03 -25.48 -20.59
N ALA A 234 4.11 -26.73 -20.15
CA ALA A 234 4.50 -27.12 -18.79
C ALA A 234 5.93 -26.71 -18.40
N ASP A 235 6.64 -25.96 -19.25
CA ASP A 235 8.08 -25.68 -19.19
C ASP A 235 8.42 -24.24 -18.77
N PHE A 236 7.41 -23.43 -18.38
CA PHE A 236 7.62 -22.00 -18.08
C PHE A 236 8.54 -21.74 -16.88
N PHE A 237 8.47 -22.62 -15.88
CA PHE A 237 9.47 -22.77 -14.84
C PHE A 237 9.83 -24.24 -14.81
N ASP A 238 11.12 -24.56 -14.70
CA ASP A 238 11.53 -25.95 -14.45
C ASP A 238 11.08 -26.37 -13.04
N LEU A 239 9.87 -26.90 -12.98
CA LEU A 239 9.26 -27.51 -11.79
C LEU A 239 9.58 -29.01 -11.73
N SER A 240 10.49 -29.50 -12.59
CA SER A 240 10.90 -30.90 -12.56
C SER A 240 11.51 -31.22 -11.19
N GLY A 241 11.06 -32.33 -10.61
CA GLY A 241 11.45 -32.73 -9.26
C GLY A 241 10.78 -31.94 -8.12
N ALA A 242 10.09 -30.82 -8.33
CA ALA A 242 9.32 -30.18 -7.26
C ALA A 242 8.05 -30.97 -6.93
N GLU A 243 7.62 -30.94 -5.67
CA GLU A 243 6.34 -31.53 -5.20
C GLU A 243 5.39 -30.45 -4.69
N ALA A 244 5.94 -29.34 -4.21
CA ALA A 244 5.20 -28.14 -3.85
C ALA A 244 5.97 -26.89 -4.28
N ALA A 245 5.29 -25.73 -4.26
CA ALA A 245 5.89 -24.44 -4.53
C ALA A 245 5.51 -23.39 -3.47
N LEU A 246 6.45 -22.50 -3.15
CA LEU A 246 6.22 -21.28 -2.37
C LEU A 246 6.39 -20.06 -3.29
N LEU A 247 5.42 -19.15 -3.26
CA LEU A 247 5.49 -17.83 -3.88
C LEU A 247 5.85 -16.81 -2.79
N THR A 248 6.98 -16.13 -2.98
CA THR A 248 7.44 -15.01 -2.12
C THR A 248 6.68 -13.72 -2.43
N SER A 249 6.99 -12.63 -1.72
CA SER A 249 6.34 -11.31 -1.83
C SER A 249 6.69 -10.50 -3.09
N ALA A 250 7.51 -11.05 -4.01
CA ALA A 250 7.95 -10.34 -5.21
C ALA A 250 6.79 -9.79 -6.04
N SER A 251 6.90 -8.54 -6.45
CA SER A 251 5.80 -7.79 -7.09
C SER A 251 5.42 -8.37 -8.45
N ASN A 252 6.39 -8.83 -9.21
CA ASN A 252 6.16 -9.47 -10.50
C ASN A 252 5.53 -10.87 -10.36
N ILE A 253 5.82 -11.62 -9.31
CA ILE A 253 5.16 -12.91 -9.04
C ILE A 253 3.68 -12.66 -8.67
N ASN A 254 3.41 -11.59 -7.92
CA ASN A 254 2.12 -11.38 -7.27
C ASN A 254 1.13 -10.46 -8.01
N SER A 255 1.44 -10.04 -9.24
CA SER A 255 0.42 -9.36 -10.07
C SER A 255 -0.71 -10.33 -10.39
N ARG A 256 -1.95 -9.85 -10.49
CA ARG A 256 -3.13 -10.69 -10.72
C ARG A 256 -2.96 -11.63 -11.91
N GLU A 257 -2.44 -11.10 -13.00
CA GLU A 257 -2.22 -11.86 -14.22
C GLU A 257 -1.22 -13.00 -14.01
N ASN A 258 -0.08 -12.68 -13.39
CA ASN A 258 1.03 -13.62 -13.23
C ASN A 258 0.65 -14.72 -12.24
N ILE A 259 -0.01 -14.37 -11.13
CA ILE A 259 -0.51 -15.37 -10.17
C ILE A 259 -1.43 -16.37 -10.85
N GLY A 260 -2.37 -15.91 -11.69
CA GLY A 260 -3.32 -16.81 -12.36
C GLY A 260 -2.62 -17.83 -13.26
N LEU A 261 -1.61 -17.37 -14.01
CA LEU A 261 -0.78 -18.21 -14.87
C LEU A 261 0.07 -19.20 -14.06
N ILE A 262 0.75 -18.72 -13.01
CA ILE A 262 1.55 -19.55 -12.10
C ILE A 262 0.68 -20.62 -11.43
N ALA A 263 -0.48 -20.23 -10.89
CA ALA A 263 -1.40 -21.13 -10.21
C ALA A 263 -1.92 -22.21 -11.15
N LYS A 264 -2.27 -21.85 -12.40
CA LYS A 264 -2.67 -22.81 -13.42
C LYS A 264 -1.54 -23.78 -13.77
N ASN A 265 -0.30 -23.29 -13.94
CA ASN A 265 0.84 -24.14 -14.24
C ASN A 265 1.14 -25.14 -13.11
N LEU A 266 1.12 -24.68 -11.85
CA LEU A 266 1.30 -25.53 -10.67
C LEU A 266 0.20 -26.60 -10.57
N LEU A 267 -1.06 -26.22 -10.81
CA LEU A 267 -2.20 -27.13 -10.80
C LEU A 267 -2.09 -28.22 -11.87
N THR A 268 -1.78 -27.85 -13.13
CA THR A 268 -1.60 -28.80 -14.24
C THR A 268 -0.47 -29.80 -13.95
N ASN A 269 0.58 -29.36 -13.26
CA ASN A 269 1.72 -30.19 -12.90
C ASN A 269 1.56 -30.92 -11.55
N GLY A 270 0.36 -30.88 -10.95
CA GLY A 270 0.05 -31.57 -9.70
C GLY A 270 0.85 -31.08 -8.49
N LYS A 271 1.26 -29.80 -8.48
CA LYS A 271 2.08 -29.21 -7.41
C LYS A 271 1.19 -28.52 -6.38
N ALA A 272 1.41 -28.83 -5.10
CA ALA A 272 0.85 -28.03 -4.01
C ALA A 272 1.46 -26.62 -4.03
N SER A 273 0.73 -25.61 -3.54
CA SER A 273 1.21 -24.23 -3.61
C SER A 273 0.89 -23.42 -2.35
N ALA A 274 1.84 -22.59 -1.94
CA ALA A 274 1.72 -21.65 -0.84
C ALA A 274 2.10 -20.24 -1.29
N SER A 275 1.47 -19.22 -0.68
CA SER A 275 1.75 -17.81 -0.94
C SER A 275 1.79 -17.02 0.37
N VAL A 276 2.60 -15.96 0.40
CA VAL A 276 2.70 -15.01 1.52
C VAL A 276 1.71 -13.84 1.43
N PHE A 277 0.90 -13.78 0.36
CA PHE A 277 -0.08 -12.71 0.11
C PHE A 277 -1.53 -13.22 0.18
N SER A 278 -2.43 -12.34 0.59
CA SER A 278 -3.88 -12.58 0.48
C SER A 278 -4.36 -12.39 -0.96
N GLY A 279 -5.54 -12.94 -1.28
CA GLY A 279 -6.14 -12.83 -2.61
C GLY A 279 -5.56 -13.81 -3.65
N THR A 280 -4.55 -14.61 -3.28
CA THR A 280 -3.89 -15.56 -4.20
C THR A 280 -4.62 -16.90 -4.26
N CYS A 281 -5.33 -17.28 -3.20
CA CYS A 281 -6.12 -18.51 -3.16
C CYS A 281 -7.28 -18.44 -4.16
N GLU A 282 -7.93 -17.29 -4.29
CA GLU A 282 -8.96 -16.96 -5.27
C GLU A 282 -8.47 -17.10 -6.72
N MET A 283 -7.14 -17.01 -6.92
CA MET A 283 -6.50 -17.17 -8.23
C MET A 283 -5.98 -18.59 -8.47
N GLY A 284 -6.20 -19.52 -7.53
CA GLY A 284 -5.91 -20.95 -7.69
C GLY A 284 -4.75 -21.48 -6.83
N ILE A 285 -4.09 -20.63 -6.03
CA ILE A 285 -3.10 -21.11 -5.04
C ILE A 285 -3.81 -21.93 -3.96
N LEU A 286 -3.17 -23.01 -3.48
CA LEU A 286 -3.78 -23.95 -2.54
C LEU A 286 -3.94 -23.34 -1.14
N ILE A 287 -2.90 -22.75 -0.57
CA ILE A 287 -2.97 -22.02 0.70
C ILE A 287 -2.22 -20.70 0.63
N SER A 288 -2.62 -19.74 1.47
CA SER A 288 -1.82 -18.54 1.70
C SER A 288 -1.85 -18.11 3.16
N SER A 289 -0.77 -17.49 3.60
CA SER A 289 -0.66 -16.90 4.93
C SER A 289 -0.15 -15.48 4.80
N SER A 290 -0.92 -14.50 5.29
CA SER A 290 -0.57 -13.09 5.12
C SER A 290 -1.01 -12.25 6.31
N ALA A 291 -0.35 -11.12 6.51
CA ALA A 291 -0.85 -10.08 7.39
C ALA A 291 -2.18 -9.52 6.84
N SER A 292 -3.14 -9.19 7.70
CA SER A 292 -4.44 -8.65 7.26
C SER A 292 -4.25 -7.33 6.49
N PRO A 293 -4.70 -7.25 5.22
CA PRO A 293 -4.70 -6.00 4.46
C PRO A 293 -5.49 -4.89 5.15
N GLU A 294 -6.56 -5.25 5.86
CA GLU A 294 -7.40 -4.31 6.61
C GLU A 294 -6.63 -3.69 7.77
N TYR A 295 -5.92 -4.51 8.55
CA TYR A 295 -5.07 -4.06 9.64
C TYR A 295 -3.94 -3.16 9.13
N LEU A 296 -3.25 -3.59 8.06
CA LEU A 296 -2.16 -2.82 7.46
C LEU A 296 -2.66 -1.50 6.88
N GLY A 297 -3.75 -1.52 6.11
CA GLY A 297 -4.32 -0.31 5.51
C GLY A 297 -4.81 0.70 6.55
N LYS A 298 -5.46 0.23 7.61
CA LYS A 298 -5.83 1.08 8.75
C LYS A 298 -4.61 1.69 9.42
N GLY A 299 -3.58 0.88 9.71
CA GLY A 299 -2.34 1.36 10.31
C GLY A 299 -1.63 2.42 9.46
N MET A 300 -1.61 2.23 8.13
CA MET A 300 -1.10 3.23 7.20
C MET A 300 -1.89 4.54 7.28
N ALA A 301 -3.23 4.47 7.30
CA ALA A 301 -4.07 5.66 7.36
C ALA A 301 -3.80 6.50 8.61
N LEU A 302 -3.67 5.86 9.77
CA LEU A 302 -3.33 6.54 11.03
C LEU A 302 -1.98 7.27 10.93
N LYS A 303 -0.96 6.60 10.39
CA LYS A 303 0.37 7.18 10.22
C LYS A 303 0.37 8.36 9.25
N ILE A 304 -0.35 8.23 8.15
CA ILE A 304 -0.51 9.33 7.18
C ILE A 304 -1.19 10.52 7.86
N MET A 305 -2.21 10.31 8.70
CA MET A 305 -2.85 11.40 9.45
C MET A 305 -1.86 12.12 10.38
N GLU A 306 -1.07 11.39 11.16
CA GLU A 306 -0.03 11.97 12.03
C GLU A 306 0.98 12.81 11.22
N VAL A 307 1.40 12.31 10.05
CA VAL A 307 2.30 13.05 9.15
C VAL A 307 1.63 14.30 8.57
N LEU A 308 0.37 14.22 8.16
CA LEU A 308 -0.39 15.37 7.63
C LEU A 308 -0.63 16.44 8.71
N GLU A 309 -0.74 16.04 9.98
CA GLU A 309 -0.79 16.92 11.15
C GLU A 309 0.56 17.60 11.46
N GLY A 310 1.64 17.20 10.78
CA GLY A 310 2.96 17.83 10.84
C GLY A 310 4.00 17.03 11.64
N GLU A 311 3.66 15.83 12.12
CA GLU A 311 4.63 14.97 12.79
C GLU A 311 5.65 14.41 11.79
N SER A 312 6.91 14.34 12.23
CA SER A 312 7.98 13.75 11.42
C SER A 312 7.82 12.23 11.35
N PRO A 313 7.94 11.59 10.17
CA PRO A 313 7.94 10.13 10.07
C PRO A 313 8.93 9.45 11.02
N ALA A 314 10.10 10.05 11.25
CA ALA A 314 11.11 9.53 12.18
C ALA A 314 10.62 9.43 13.65
N ASN A 315 9.60 10.20 14.03
CA ASN A 315 9.02 10.18 15.37
C ASN A 315 7.79 9.26 15.47
N ILE A 316 7.29 8.73 14.35
CA ILE A 316 6.12 7.85 14.30
C ILE A 316 6.62 6.40 14.26
N PRO A 317 6.46 5.60 15.33
CA PRO A 317 6.98 4.23 15.35
C PRO A 317 6.33 3.37 14.26
N PRO A 318 7.09 2.55 13.52
CA PRO A 318 6.50 1.63 12.55
C PRO A 318 5.58 0.61 13.26
N GLY A 319 4.49 0.25 12.59
CA GLY A 319 3.58 -0.79 13.06
C GLY A 319 3.92 -2.14 12.43
N ARG A 320 3.57 -3.23 13.10
CA ARG A 320 3.71 -4.59 12.56
C ARG A 320 2.46 -5.40 12.86
N ALA A 321 1.99 -6.18 11.89
CA ALA A 321 0.91 -7.12 12.13
C ALA A 321 1.34 -8.18 13.16
N SER A 322 0.51 -8.44 14.16
CA SER A 322 0.83 -9.38 15.25
C SER A 322 0.46 -10.83 14.91
N LYS A 323 -0.38 -11.04 13.89
CA LYS A 323 -0.84 -12.36 13.44
C LYS A 323 -1.04 -12.38 11.93
N SER A 324 -0.80 -13.54 11.33
CA SER A 324 -1.20 -13.86 9.97
C SER A 324 -2.58 -14.50 9.94
N GLY A 325 -3.36 -14.19 8.91
CA GLY A 325 -4.54 -14.97 8.52
C GLY A 325 -4.14 -16.05 7.50
N MET A 326 -4.71 -17.24 7.65
CA MET A 326 -4.54 -18.34 6.70
C MET A 326 -5.78 -18.42 5.80
N THR A 327 -5.57 -18.68 4.51
CA THR A 327 -6.65 -18.91 3.55
C THR A 327 -6.39 -20.24 2.82
N VAL A 328 -7.43 -21.03 2.60
CA VAL A 328 -7.36 -22.33 1.91
C VAL A 328 -8.32 -22.34 0.71
N ASN A 329 -7.82 -22.77 -0.45
CA ASN A 329 -8.64 -23.04 -1.63
C ASN A 329 -9.02 -24.53 -1.69
N LEU A 330 -10.28 -24.83 -1.36
CA LEU A 330 -10.81 -26.20 -1.38
C LEU A 330 -11.03 -26.73 -2.80
N THR A 331 -11.27 -25.87 -3.79
CA THR A 331 -11.35 -26.28 -5.20
C THR A 331 -10.00 -26.82 -5.67
N THR A 332 -8.92 -26.11 -5.37
CA THR A 332 -7.55 -26.51 -5.73
C THR A 332 -7.16 -27.76 -4.96
N ALA A 333 -7.44 -27.84 -3.66
CA ALA A 333 -7.19 -29.05 -2.87
C ALA A 333 -7.85 -30.28 -3.50
N LYS A 334 -9.14 -30.16 -3.86
CA LYS A 334 -9.91 -31.24 -4.50
C LYS A 334 -9.33 -31.64 -5.86
N LYS A 335 -8.96 -30.68 -6.71
CA LYS A 335 -8.36 -30.95 -8.03
C LYS A 335 -7.00 -31.64 -7.93
N LEU A 336 -6.23 -31.33 -6.89
CA LEU A 336 -4.93 -31.96 -6.61
C LEU A 336 -5.05 -33.29 -5.83
N GLY A 337 -6.26 -33.66 -5.39
CA GLY A 337 -6.49 -34.87 -4.60
C GLY A 337 -5.99 -34.77 -3.15
N PHE A 338 -5.84 -33.57 -2.60
CA PHE A 338 -5.41 -33.37 -1.22
C PHE A 338 -6.58 -33.29 -0.24
N SER A 339 -6.40 -33.90 0.94
CA SER A 339 -7.28 -33.75 2.09
C SER A 339 -6.73 -32.67 3.01
N VAL A 340 -7.52 -31.63 3.27
CA VAL A 340 -7.12 -30.56 4.19
C VAL A 340 -7.48 -30.95 5.64
N PRO A 341 -6.53 -30.88 6.59
CA PRO A 341 -6.79 -31.19 8.00
C PRO A 341 -7.91 -30.34 8.60
N PHE A 342 -8.74 -30.93 9.46
CA PHE A 342 -9.88 -30.24 10.07
C PHE A 342 -9.44 -29.08 10.97
N GLU A 343 -8.31 -29.23 11.65
CA GLU A 343 -7.71 -28.20 12.50
C GLU A 343 -7.41 -26.93 11.70
N LEU A 344 -6.92 -27.08 10.47
CA LEU A 344 -6.65 -25.96 9.57
C LEU A 344 -7.95 -25.32 9.07
N LEU A 345 -8.95 -26.12 8.72
CA LEU A 345 -10.26 -25.62 8.28
C LEU A 345 -11.01 -24.85 9.37
N GLY A 346 -10.76 -25.14 10.65
CA GLY A 346 -11.38 -24.44 11.77
C GLY A 346 -10.84 -23.03 12.02
N THR A 347 -9.69 -22.68 11.45
CA THR A 347 -9.00 -21.40 11.70
C THR A 347 -8.73 -20.59 10.44
N ALA A 348 -8.75 -21.22 9.27
CA ALA A 348 -8.52 -20.57 7.99
C ALA A 348 -9.80 -20.00 7.36
N GLU A 349 -9.63 -18.94 6.58
CA GLU A 349 -10.62 -18.51 5.60
C GLU A 349 -10.70 -19.52 4.44
N ILE A 350 -11.92 -19.76 3.95
CA ILE A 350 -12.18 -20.79 2.94
C ILE A 350 -12.63 -20.17 1.61
N VAL A 351 -11.86 -20.45 0.56
CA VAL A 351 -12.22 -20.19 -0.84
C VAL A 351 -12.71 -21.50 -1.47
N LYS A 352 -13.81 -21.44 -2.24
CA LYS A 352 -14.54 -22.61 -2.76
C LYS A 352 -14.69 -22.63 -4.27
#